data_AF-A0A6S7HQF7-F1
#
_entry.id   AF-A0A6S7HQF7-F1
#
_cell.length_a   1.000
_cell.length_b   1.000
_cell.length_c   1.000
_cell.angle_alpha   90.00
_cell.angle_beta   90.00
_cell.angle_gamma   90.00
#
_symmetry.space_group_name_H-M   'P 1'
#
loop_
_entity.id
_entity.type
_entity.pdbx_description
1 polymer ?
#
loop_
_entity_poly.entity_id
_entity_poly.type
_entity_poly.pdbx_seq_one_letter_code
_entity_poly.pdbx_strand_id
1 'polypeptide(L)'
;VKLATQVLSTSVAIALEECGYAYVLATAKFCKMMNDFFDCTNVMSMTEYVSKRNQFVKPYTCQDDERFSWLKDVFLGYWIVGKIRQWQEMTYKGLKISVYSHIEAIQFLLAQGFQYVLSERFMQDVVEDYFGHQRAKGG
;
A
#
# COMPACT_ATOMS: atom_id res chain seq x y z
N VAL A 1 3.89 2.24 13.17
CA VAL A 1 4.47 2.23 11.79
C VAL A 1 4.89 3.62 11.25
N LYS A 2 4.45 4.73 11.86
CA LYS A 2 4.64 6.13 11.39
C LYS A 2 5.98 6.49 10.72
N LEU A 3 7.12 6.15 11.32
CA LEU A 3 8.44 6.54 10.79
C LEU A 3 8.77 5.89 9.44
N ALA A 4 8.42 4.60 9.28
CA ALA A 4 8.68 3.89 8.02
C ALA A 4 7.87 4.48 6.86
N THR A 5 6.60 4.80 7.09
CA THR A 5 5.73 5.45 6.09
C THR A 5 6.21 6.85 5.72
N GLN A 6 6.76 7.61 6.68
CA GLN A 6 7.32 8.94 6.41
C GLN A 6 8.57 8.87 5.51
N VAL A 7 9.42 7.86 5.72
CA VAL A 7 10.62 7.63 4.89
C VAL A 7 10.24 7.17 3.49
N LEU A 8 9.24 6.30 3.36
CA LEU A 8 8.77 5.73 2.10
C LEU A 8 7.59 6.53 1.53
N SER A 9 7.80 7.83 1.34
CA SER A 9 6.77 8.78 0.91
C SER A 9 7.05 9.42 -0.45
N THR A 10 6.00 9.91 -1.10
CA THR A 10 6.14 10.65 -2.37
C THR A 10 7.02 11.90 -2.24
N SER A 11 6.96 12.59 -1.11
CA SER A 11 7.79 13.80 -0.88
C SER A 11 9.28 13.45 -0.81
N VAL A 12 9.65 12.33 -0.19
CA VAL A 12 11.03 11.85 -0.19
C VAL A 12 11.48 11.47 -1.60
N ALA A 13 10.63 10.82 -2.39
CA ALA A 13 10.93 10.49 -3.78
C ALA A 13 11.20 11.76 -4.61
N ILE A 14 10.35 12.78 -4.49
CA ILE A 14 10.52 14.07 -5.19
C ILE A 14 11.83 14.74 -4.77
N ALA A 15 12.11 14.82 -3.47
CA ALA A 15 13.35 15.43 -2.98
C ALA A 15 14.60 14.72 -3.51
N LEU A 16 14.57 13.38 -3.64
CA LEU A 16 15.66 12.63 -4.26
C LEU A 16 15.80 12.96 -5.75
N GLU A 17 14.70 13.04 -6.49
CA GLU A 17 14.71 13.42 -7.92
C GLU A 17 15.26 14.84 -8.12
N GLU A 18 14.89 15.78 -7.25
CA GLU A 18 15.35 17.18 -7.29
C GLU A 18 16.85 17.34 -7.02
N CYS A 19 17.47 16.38 -6.30
CA CYS A 19 18.92 16.37 -6.09
C CYS A 19 19.70 16.15 -7.41
N GLY A 20 19.06 15.69 -8.49
CA GLY A 20 19.65 15.61 -9.83
C GLY A 20 20.70 14.51 -10.04
N TYR A 21 20.94 13.65 -9.03
CA TYR A 21 21.90 12.57 -9.14
C TYR A 21 21.29 11.30 -9.75
N ALA A 22 21.92 10.75 -10.79
CA ALA A 22 21.40 9.55 -11.45
C ALA A 22 21.30 8.31 -10.52
N TYR A 23 22.20 8.20 -9.53
CA TYR A 23 22.22 7.05 -8.62
C TYR A 23 21.07 7.05 -7.60
N VAL A 24 20.37 8.17 -7.38
CA VAL A 24 19.24 8.23 -6.43
C VAL A 24 17.90 7.89 -7.08
N LEU A 25 17.83 7.84 -8.41
CA LEU A 25 16.58 7.58 -9.15
C LEU A 25 15.96 6.21 -8.80
N ALA A 26 16.78 5.19 -8.59
CA ALA A 26 16.29 3.87 -8.16
C ALA A 26 15.62 3.93 -6.78
N THR A 27 16.21 4.69 -5.84
CA THR A 27 15.66 4.88 -4.50
C THR A 27 14.40 5.74 -4.52
N ALA A 28 14.37 6.80 -5.33
CA ALA A 28 13.17 7.61 -5.52
C ALA A 28 12.00 6.76 -6.05
N LYS A 29 12.27 5.94 -7.07
CA LYS A 29 11.29 4.99 -7.61
C LYS A 29 10.82 3.99 -6.56
N PHE A 30 11.71 3.47 -5.72
CA PHE A 30 11.34 2.59 -4.61
C PHE A 30 10.41 3.27 -3.59
N CYS A 31 10.76 4.48 -3.14
CA CYS A 31 9.92 5.25 -2.21
C CYS A 31 8.53 5.51 -2.79
N LYS A 32 8.45 5.88 -4.07
CA LYS A 32 7.16 6.08 -4.76
C LYS A 32 6.34 4.79 -4.85
N MET A 33 6.97 3.69 -5.26
CA MET A 33 6.33 2.37 -5.38
C MET A 33 5.75 1.88 -4.04
N MET A 34 6.48 2.09 -2.95
CA MET A 34 6.03 1.75 -1.60
C MET A 34 4.93 2.67 -1.11
N ASN A 35 5.05 3.99 -1.33
CA ASN A 35 4.01 4.96 -0.98
C ASN A 35 2.67 4.57 -1.62
N ASP A 36 2.68 4.38 -2.94
CA ASP A 36 1.48 4.10 -3.72
C ASP A 36 0.85 2.75 -3.34
N PHE A 37 1.69 1.76 -2.97
CA PHE A 37 1.23 0.50 -2.41
C PHE A 37 0.56 0.65 -1.05
N PHE A 38 1.13 1.42 -0.13
CA PHE A 38 0.50 1.68 1.17
C PHE A 38 -0.81 2.45 1.01
N ASP A 39 -0.85 3.44 0.13
CA ASP A 39 -2.07 4.19 -0.18
C ASP A 39 -3.17 3.30 -0.79
N CYS A 40 -2.81 2.42 -1.73
CA CYS A 40 -3.73 1.41 -2.30
C CYS A 40 -4.33 0.47 -1.26
N THR A 41 -3.48 0.02 -0.33
CA THR A 41 -3.83 -1.07 0.58
C THR A 41 -4.49 -0.59 1.87
N ASN A 42 -4.48 0.72 2.13
CA ASN A 42 -4.99 1.34 3.33
C ASN A 42 -6.05 2.42 3.04
N VAL A 43 -6.99 2.12 2.14
CA VAL A 43 -8.07 3.06 1.79
C VAL A 43 -9.07 3.15 2.94
N MET A 44 -9.19 4.34 3.54
CA MET A 44 -9.97 4.55 4.77
C MET A 44 -11.18 5.47 4.61
N SER A 45 -11.27 6.25 3.53
CA SER A 45 -12.25 7.33 3.41
C SER A 45 -12.87 7.43 2.01
N MET A 46 -14.14 7.85 1.98
CA MET A 46 -14.88 8.10 0.75
C MET A 46 -14.45 9.36 -0.01
N THR A 47 -13.75 10.29 0.66
CA THR A 47 -13.49 11.64 0.13
C THR A 47 -12.01 12.03 0.17
N GLU A 48 -11.16 11.26 0.84
CA GLU A 48 -9.74 11.57 1.02
C GLU A 48 -8.97 11.68 -0.29
N TYR A 49 -9.34 10.90 -1.30
CA TYR A 49 -8.73 10.99 -2.64
C TYR A 49 -8.92 12.36 -3.29
N VAL A 50 -10.00 13.08 -2.94
CA VAL A 50 -10.28 14.44 -3.44
C VAL A 50 -9.34 15.44 -2.79
N SER A 51 -9.22 15.41 -1.46
CA SER A 51 -8.37 16.36 -0.73
C SER A 51 -6.89 16.12 -0.97
N LYS A 52 -6.46 14.84 -0.98
CA LYS A 52 -5.06 14.45 -1.28
C LYS A 52 -4.72 14.48 -2.76
N ARG A 53 -5.71 14.59 -3.65
CA ARG A 53 -5.54 14.50 -5.12
C ARG A 53 -4.78 13.23 -5.54
N ASN A 54 -5.08 12.11 -4.88
CA ASN A 54 -4.39 10.84 -5.08
C ASN A 54 -5.39 9.73 -5.39
N GLN A 55 -5.31 9.13 -6.59
CA GLN A 55 -6.23 8.06 -7.00
C GLN A 55 -6.01 6.75 -6.23
N PHE A 56 -4.81 6.52 -5.68
CA PHE A 56 -4.53 5.29 -4.96
C PHE A 56 -5.31 5.15 -3.65
N VAL A 57 -5.70 6.27 -3.02
CA VAL A 57 -6.56 6.27 -1.80
C VAL A 57 -8.06 6.31 -2.11
N LYS A 58 -8.48 6.08 -3.35
CA LYS A 58 -9.90 6.11 -3.74
C LYS A 58 -10.64 4.85 -3.24
N PRO A 59 -11.90 4.95 -2.78
CA PRO A 59 -12.71 3.77 -2.49
C PRO A 59 -12.81 2.83 -3.67
N TYR A 60 -12.68 1.53 -3.42
CA TYR A 60 -12.92 0.53 -4.45
C TYR A 60 -14.42 0.40 -4.69
N THR A 61 -14.85 0.60 -5.94
CA THR A 61 -16.27 0.61 -6.34
C THR A 61 -16.54 -0.26 -7.56
N CYS A 62 -15.49 -0.82 -8.17
CA CYS A 62 -15.56 -1.64 -9.37
C CYS A 62 -14.70 -2.90 -9.19
N GLN A 63 -15.17 -4.03 -9.72
CA GLN A 63 -14.43 -5.30 -9.72
C GLN A 63 -13.22 -5.29 -10.66
N ASP A 64 -13.23 -4.38 -11.63
CA ASP A 64 -12.16 -4.19 -12.64
C ASP A 64 -11.40 -2.88 -12.39
N ASP A 65 -11.16 -2.53 -11.13
CA ASP A 65 -10.39 -1.34 -10.76
C ASP A 65 -8.97 -1.42 -11.33
N GLU A 66 -8.53 -0.36 -12.02
CA GLU A 66 -7.22 -0.29 -12.68
C GLU A 66 -6.04 -0.48 -11.72
N ARG A 67 -6.24 -0.17 -10.43
CA ARG A 67 -5.23 -0.35 -9.40
C ARG A 67 -4.91 -1.82 -9.16
N PHE A 68 -5.81 -2.74 -9.49
CA PHE A 68 -5.54 -4.17 -9.40
C PHE A 68 -4.45 -4.61 -10.38
N SER A 69 -4.49 -4.10 -11.61
CA SER A 69 -3.43 -4.31 -12.59
C SER A 69 -2.13 -3.63 -12.15
N TRP A 70 -2.20 -2.42 -11.59
CA TRP A 70 -1.02 -1.76 -11.04
C TRP A 70 -0.35 -2.59 -9.93
N LEU A 71 -1.13 -3.10 -8.96
CA LEU A 71 -0.61 -3.94 -7.87
C LEU A 71 0.02 -5.25 -8.39
N LYS A 72 -0.65 -5.94 -9.32
CA LYS A 72 -0.19 -7.23 -9.85
C LYS A 72 0.99 -7.10 -10.81
N ASP A 73 0.90 -6.20 -11.78
CA ASP A 73 1.81 -6.18 -12.92
C ASP A 73 2.96 -5.19 -12.71
N VAL A 74 2.67 -4.04 -12.10
CA VAL A 74 3.66 -2.97 -11.90
C VAL A 74 4.38 -3.14 -10.56
N PHE A 75 3.64 -3.20 -9.45
CA PHE A 75 4.21 -3.28 -8.12
C PHE A 75 4.92 -4.61 -7.89
N LEU A 76 4.25 -5.77 -8.01
CA LEU A 76 4.92 -7.06 -7.83
C LEU A 76 6.01 -7.31 -8.90
N GLY A 77 5.79 -6.85 -10.14
CA GLY A 77 6.78 -6.93 -11.21
C GLY A 77 8.09 -6.21 -10.87
N TYR A 78 7.99 -5.05 -10.21
CA TYR A 78 9.17 -4.29 -9.74
C TYR A 78 10.06 -5.11 -8.79
N TRP A 79 9.46 -5.90 -7.90
CA TRP A 79 10.21 -6.75 -6.98
C TRP A 79 10.92 -7.91 -7.67
N ILE A 80 10.33 -8.49 -8.72
CA ILE A 80 10.92 -9.62 -9.46
C ILE A 80 12.19 -9.18 -10.21
N VAL A 81 12.12 -8.04 -10.91
CA VAL A 81 13.23 -7.55 -11.75
C VAL A 81 14.45 -7.16 -10.90
N GLY A 82 14.25 -6.76 -9.64
CA GLY A 82 15.30 -6.31 -8.73
C GLY A 82 16.30 -7.37 -8.25
N LYS A 83 16.24 -8.62 -8.71
CA LYS A 83 17.02 -9.78 -8.20
C LYS A 83 16.95 -9.89 -6.67
N ILE A 84 15.83 -10.43 -6.21
CA ILE A 84 15.53 -10.73 -4.81
C ILE A 84 16.63 -11.65 -4.23
N ARG A 85 17.36 -11.17 -3.22
CA ARG A 85 18.23 -12.02 -2.38
C ARG A 85 17.38 -12.91 -1.47
N GLN A 86 17.92 -14.03 -0.98
CA GLN A 86 17.22 -15.03 -0.16
C GLN A 86 16.38 -14.45 1.00
N TRP A 87 16.86 -13.41 1.69
CA TRP A 87 16.11 -12.72 2.77
C TRP A 87 14.92 -11.88 2.26
N GLN A 88 15.01 -11.35 1.04
CA GLN A 88 13.93 -10.64 0.37
C GLN A 88 12.86 -11.59 -0.19
N GLU A 89 13.15 -12.90 -0.30
CA GLU A 89 12.22 -13.89 -0.84
C GLU A 89 11.00 -14.07 0.07
N MET A 90 11.21 -14.10 1.39
CA MET A 90 10.10 -14.19 2.36
C MET A 90 9.22 -12.93 2.31
N THR A 91 9.83 -11.76 2.25
CA THR A 91 9.10 -10.48 2.10
C THR A 91 8.31 -10.46 0.80
N TYR A 92 8.91 -10.88 -0.32
CA TYR A 92 8.22 -10.92 -1.60
C TYR A 92 7.06 -11.92 -1.61
N LYS A 93 7.23 -13.11 -1.03
CA LYS A 93 6.12 -14.07 -0.86
C LYS A 93 5.00 -13.46 -0.04
N GLY A 94 5.32 -12.77 1.06
CA GLY A 94 4.35 -12.03 1.87
C GLY A 94 3.61 -10.98 1.05
N LEU A 95 4.33 -10.09 0.36
CA LEU A 95 3.74 -9.07 -0.50
C LEU A 95 2.87 -9.67 -1.60
N LYS A 96 3.31 -10.77 -2.23
CA LYS A 96 2.52 -11.48 -3.24
C LYS A 96 1.21 -12.00 -2.64
N ILE A 97 1.26 -12.71 -1.51
CA ILE A 97 0.04 -13.19 -0.85
C ILE A 97 -0.87 -12.02 -0.50
N SER A 98 -0.34 -10.95 0.10
CA SER A 98 -1.11 -9.76 0.46
C SER A 98 -1.77 -9.08 -0.75
N VAL A 99 -1.07 -8.93 -1.87
CA VAL A 99 -1.62 -8.31 -3.08
C VAL A 99 -2.77 -9.15 -3.65
N TYR A 100 -2.56 -10.47 -3.80
CA TYR A 100 -3.58 -11.34 -4.37
C TYR A 100 -4.80 -11.44 -3.45
N SER A 101 -4.59 -11.64 -2.14
CA SER A 101 -5.70 -11.72 -1.18
C SER A 101 -6.47 -10.41 -1.07
N HIS A 102 -5.78 -9.26 -1.12
CA HIS A 102 -6.41 -7.95 -1.12
C HIS A 102 -7.35 -7.76 -2.31
N ILE A 103 -6.88 -8.10 -3.52
CA ILE A 103 -7.67 -7.98 -4.75
C ILE A 103 -8.87 -8.93 -4.71
N GLU A 104 -8.65 -10.19 -4.38
CA GLU A 104 -9.72 -11.20 -4.32
C GLU A 104 -10.79 -10.83 -3.28
N ALA A 105 -10.39 -10.34 -2.10
CA ALA A 105 -11.33 -9.91 -1.07
C ALA A 105 -12.21 -8.74 -1.54
N ILE A 106 -11.63 -7.74 -2.21
CA ILE A 106 -12.40 -6.60 -2.74
C ILE A 106 -13.35 -7.05 -3.84
N GLN A 107 -12.85 -7.82 -4.81
CA GLN A 107 -13.66 -8.32 -5.91
C GLN A 107 -14.83 -9.17 -5.39
N PHE A 108 -14.56 -10.04 -4.42
CA PHE A 108 -15.60 -10.84 -3.76
C PHE A 108 -16.67 -9.97 -3.11
N LEU A 109 -16.28 -9.00 -2.28
CA LEU A 109 -17.25 -8.12 -1.59
C LEU A 109 -18.10 -7.33 -2.58
N LEU A 110 -17.50 -6.75 -3.62
CA LEU A 110 -18.24 -6.03 -4.65
C LEU A 110 -19.19 -6.96 -5.43
N ALA A 111 -18.77 -8.21 -5.71
CA ALA A 111 -19.63 -9.21 -6.34
C ALA A 111 -20.82 -9.63 -5.46
N GLN A 112 -20.69 -9.55 -4.13
CA GLN A 112 -21.80 -9.76 -3.18
C GLN A 112 -22.78 -8.57 -3.10
N GLY A 113 -22.57 -7.51 -3.87
CA GLY A 113 -23.46 -6.35 -3.93
C GLY A 113 -23.08 -5.19 -3.00
N PHE A 114 -21.88 -5.21 -2.41
CA PHE A 114 -21.37 -4.05 -1.69
C PHE A 114 -21.13 -2.89 -2.66
N GLN A 115 -21.57 -1.68 -2.30
CA GLN A 115 -21.42 -0.49 -3.15
C GLN A 115 -19.96 -0.01 -3.23
N TYR A 116 -19.20 -0.23 -2.16
CA TYR A 116 -17.80 0.14 -2.07
C TYR A 116 -17.08 -0.71 -1.02
N VAL A 117 -15.74 -0.70 -1.09
CA VAL A 117 -14.86 -1.33 -0.10
C VAL A 117 -13.78 -0.35 0.35
N LEU A 118 -13.62 -0.23 1.68
CA LEU A 118 -12.54 0.51 2.34
C LEU A 118 -11.55 -0.50 2.92
N SER A 119 -10.36 -0.57 2.32
CA SER A 119 -9.42 -1.66 2.55
C SER A 119 -8.59 -1.56 3.82
N GLU A 120 -8.60 -0.41 4.51
CA GLU A 120 -8.02 -0.26 5.86
C GLU A 120 -8.50 -1.38 6.81
N ARG A 121 -9.75 -1.83 6.65
CA ARG A 121 -10.36 -2.86 7.51
C ARG A 121 -9.77 -4.27 7.33
N PHE A 122 -8.90 -4.47 6.34
CA PHE A 122 -8.19 -5.74 6.18
C PHE A 122 -6.90 -5.81 7.01
N MET A 123 -6.44 -4.67 7.53
CA MET A 123 -5.23 -4.60 8.35
C MET A 123 -5.55 -4.89 9.83
N GLN A 124 -4.54 -5.35 10.56
CA GLN A 124 -4.68 -5.75 11.97
C GLN A 124 -4.62 -4.56 12.95
N ASP A 125 -4.56 -3.33 12.44
CA ASP A 125 -4.32 -2.10 13.21
C ASP A 125 -5.28 -1.94 14.39
N VAL A 126 -6.56 -2.30 14.23
CA VAL A 126 -7.57 -2.25 15.30
C VAL A 126 -7.21 -3.16 16.48
N VAL A 127 -6.64 -4.34 16.22
CA VAL A 127 -6.21 -5.28 17.26
C VAL A 127 -4.97 -4.76 17.97
N GLU A 128 -4.03 -4.17 17.22
CA GLU A 128 -2.83 -3.56 17.79
C GLU A 128 -3.17 -2.38 18.71
N ASP A 129 -4.10 -1.54 18.26
CA ASP A 129 -4.61 -0.40 19.03
C ASP A 129 -5.32 -0.87 20.31
N TYR A 130 -6.17 -1.91 20.22
CA TYR A 130 -6.79 -2.52 21.39
C TYR A 130 -5.75 -3.00 22.41
N PHE A 131 -4.72 -3.73 21.98
CA PHE A 131 -3.65 -4.18 22.89
C PHE A 131 -2.82 -3.01 23.45
N GLY A 132 -2.65 -1.93 22.70
CA GLY A 132 -2.06 -0.68 23.19
C GLY A 132 -2.83 -0.11 24.37
N HIS A 133 -4.16 -0.02 24.23
CA HIS A 133 -5.05 0.44 25.30
C HIS A 133 -5.01 -0.49 26.53
N GLN A 134 -4.94 -1.81 26.34
CA GLN A 134 -4.84 -2.75 27.46
C GLN A 134 -3.53 -2.56 28.25
N ARG A 135 -2.41 -2.38 27.56
CA ARG A 135 -1.11 -2.11 28.22
C ARG A 135 -1.09 -0.77 28.97
N ALA A 136 -1.81 0.23 28.49
CA ALA A 136 -1.87 1.55 29.11
C ALA A 136 -2.67 1.59 30.43
N LYS A 137 -3.53 0.59 30.70
CA LYS A 137 -4.41 0.57 31.89
C LYS A 137 -3.73 0.14 33.20
N GLY A 138 -2.46 -0.28 33.16
CA GLY A 138 -1.71 -0.75 34.32
C GLY A 138 -0.54 0.15 34.74
N GLY A 139 -0.49 1.38 34.22
CA GLY A 139 0.50 2.42 34.60
C GLY A 139 -0.05 3.40 35.63
#